data_AF-A0A136K4P8-F1
#
_entry.id   AF-A0A136K4P8-F1
#
_cell.length_a   1.000
_cell.length_b   1.000
_cell.length_c   1.000
_cell.angle_alpha   90.00
_cell.angle_beta   90.00
_cell.angle_gamma   90.00
#
_symmetry.space_group_name_H-M   'P 1'
#
loop_
_entity.id
_entity.type
_entity.pdbx_description
1 polymer ?
#
loop_
_entity_poly.entity_id
_entity_poly.type
_entity_poly.pdbx_seq_one_letter_code
_entity_poly.pdbx_strand_id
1 'polypeptide(L)' 'MILNMNDLVIDAFAALHTVRTSSLTPGLPVLAFANHEEVDTWNRAKELGVTKIVSRNEFSARTKELVEEITRIAS' A
#
# COMPACT_ATOMS: atom_id res chain seq x y z
N MET A 1 0.47 5.96 -4.72
CA MET A 1 1.71 5.15 -4.69
C MET A 1 1.35 3.69 -4.55
N ILE A 2 2.07 2.80 -5.24
CA ILE A 2 1.90 1.35 -5.12
C ILE A 2 3.14 0.78 -4.43
N LEU A 3 2.98 -0.04 -3.40
CA LEU A 3 4.07 -0.63 -2.62
C LEU A 3 3.99 -2.15 -2.61
N ASN A 4 5.10 -2.79 -2.97
CA ASN A 4 5.36 -4.20 -2.68
C ASN A 4 5.96 -4.30 -1.26
N MET A 5 5.22 -4.80 -0.29
CA MET A 5 5.71 -4.89 1.09
C MET A 5 6.73 -6.03 1.29
N ASN A 6 6.90 -6.89 0.29
CA ASN A 6 7.85 -7.99 0.30
C ASN A 6 9.04 -7.78 -0.63
N ASP A 7 9.29 -6.53 -1.02
CA ASP A 7 10.47 -6.20 -1.81
C ASP A 7 11.74 -6.46 -0.99
N LEU A 8 12.71 -7.18 -1.56
CA LEU A 8 13.96 -7.54 -0.88
C LEU A 8 15.02 -6.44 -0.99
N VAL A 9 14.83 -5.47 -1.89
CA VAL A 9 15.79 -4.41 -2.17
C VAL A 9 15.32 -3.10 -1.55
N ILE A 10 14.02 -2.81 -1.63
CA ILE A 10 13.43 -1.57 -1.13
C ILE A 10 12.69 -1.82 0.19
N ASP A 11 13.06 -1.09 1.23
CA ASP A 11 12.27 -1.03 2.45
C ASP A 11 10.98 -0.22 2.21
N ALA A 12 9.90 -0.94 1.92
CA ALA A 12 8.58 -0.35 1.68
C ALA A 12 8.03 0.41 2.88
N PHE A 13 8.39 0.03 4.11
CA PHE A 13 7.95 0.74 5.33
C PHE A 13 8.67 2.08 5.47
N ALA A 14 9.98 2.12 5.22
CA ALA A 14 10.74 3.36 5.22
C ALA A 14 10.26 4.32 4.12
N ALA A 15 9.97 3.79 2.92
CA ALA A 15 9.39 4.56 1.82
C ALA A 15 8.02 5.14 2.20
N LEU A 16 7.14 4.32 2.78
CA LEU A 16 5.83 4.76 3.25
C LEU A 16 5.92 5.84 4.32
N HIS A 17 6.78 5.63 5.32
CA HIS A 17 6.99 6.60 6.40
C HIS A 17 7.46 7.94 5.84
N THR A 18 8.43 7.94 4.91
CA THR A 18 8.95 9.15 4.27
C THR A 18 7.85 9.91 3.51
N VAL A 19 6.99 9.20 2.80
CA VAL A 19 5.86 9.81 2.08
C VAL A 19 4.82 10.38 3.05
N ARG A 20 4.57 9.71 4.17
CA ARG A 20 3.59 10.14 5.19
C ARG A 20 4.08 11.34 6.01
N THR A 21 5.38 11.49 6.21
CA THR A 21 5.97 12.64 6.91
C THR A 21 6.26 13.82 5.98
N SER A 22 6.18 13.63 4.66
CA SER A 22 6.37 14.68 3.68
C SER A 22 5.16 15.60 3.56
N SER A 23 5.38 16.91 3.69
CA SER A 23 4.36 17.94 3.44
C SER A 23 4.01 18.12 1.96
N LEU A 24 4.75 17.48 1.06
CA LEU A 24 4.53 17.56 -0.40
C LEU A 24 3.47 16.56 -0.91
N THR A 25 3.15 15.54 -0.12
CA THR A 25 2.21 14.47 -0.49
C THR A 25 1.07 14.29 0.51
N PRO A 26 0.42 15.38 0.99
CA PRO A 26 -0.70 15.26 1.89
C PRO A 26 -1.84 14.50 1.20
N GLY A 27 -2.36 13.46 1.86
CA GLY A 27 -3.48 12.68 1.35
C GLY A 27 -3.17 11.76 0.15
N LEU A 28 -1.90 11.58 -0.24
CA LEU A 28 -1.56 10.68 -1.34
C LEU A 28 -2.11 9.27 -1.06
N PRO A 29 -2.95 8.70 -1.94
CA PRO A 29 -3.43 7.34 -1.77
C PRO A 29 -2.28 6.34 -1.89
N VAL A 30 -2.21 5.40 -0.95
CA VAL A 30 -1.20 4.34 -0.94
C VAL A 30 -1.89 3.00 -1.03
N LEU A 31 -1.59 2.27 -2.10
CA LEU A 31 -1.98 0.89 -2.27
C LEU A 31 -0.78 -0.01 -1.96
N ALA A 32 -0.92 -0.92 -1.02
CA ALA A 32 0.10 -1.91 -0.68
C ALA A 32 -0.35 -3.32 -1.09
N PHE A 33 0.60 -4.19 -1.38
CA PHE A 33 0.37 -5.63 -1.48
C PHE A 33 1.46 -6.41 -0.78
N ALA A 34 1.06 -7.53 -0.17
CA ALA A 34 1.95 -8.40 0.60
C ALA A 34 1.54 -9.88 0.45
N ASN A 35 2.39 -10.82 0.85
CA ASN A 35 2.04 -12.22 0.96
C ASN A 35 0.91 -12.39 2.00
N HIS A 36 0.02 -13.36 1.79
CA HIS A 36 -1.18 -13.52 2.62
C HIS A 36 -0.84 -14.03 4.02
N GLU A 37 0.23 -14.83 4.15
CA GLU A 37 0.71 -15.39 5.40
C GLU A 37 1.38 -14.37 6.34
N GLU A 38 1.76 -13.19 5.85
CA GLU A 38 2.51 -12.19 6.62
C GLU A 38 1.60 -11.18 7.33
N VAL A 39 0.77 -11.67 8.25
CA VAL A 39 -0.23 -10.87 8.98
C VAL A 39 0.38 -9.63 9.66
N ASP A 40 1.58 -9.74 10.22
CA ASP A 40 2.27 -8.62 10.86
C ASP A 40 2.62 -7.49 9.88
N THR A 41 3.05 -7.85 8.66
CA THR A 41 3.30 -6.90 7.57
C THR A 41 2.04 -6.11 7.22
N TRP A 42 0.88 -6.77 7.28
CA TRP A 42 -0.40 -6.12 7.00
C TRP A 42 -0.81 -5.15 8.09
N ASN A 43 -0.67 -5.57 9.36
CA ASN A 43 -0.99 -4.72 10.51
C ASN A 43 -0.11 -3.47 10.51
N ARG A 44 1.20 -3.64 10.32
CA ARG A 44 2.15 -2.53 10.27
C ARG A 44 1.86 -1.58 9.11
N ALA A 45 1.49 -2.08 7.94
CA ALA A 45 1.09 -1.23 6.80
C ALA A 45 -0.13 -0.37 7.13
N LYS A 46 -1.15 -0.96 7.78
CA LYS A 46 -2.36 -0.25 8.21
C LYS A 46 -2.07 0.82 9.25
N GLU A 47 -1.21 0.53 10.22
CA GLU A 47 -0.77 1.50 11.24
C GLU A 47 -0.07 2.72 10.63
N LEU A 48 0.68 2.50 9.54
CA LEU A 48 1.32 3.58 8.77
C LEU A 48 0.36 4.28 7.78
N GLY A 49 -0.93 3.92 7.83
CA GLY A 49 -2.00 4.60 7.11
C GLY A 49 -2.01 4.31 5.61
N VAL A 50 -1.70 3.09 5.16
CA VAL A 50 -2.01 2.71 3.77
C VAL A 50 -3.52 2.88 3.51
N THR A 51 -3.87 3.31 2.31
CA THR A 51 -5.27 3.43 1.89
C THR A 51 -5.91 2.06 1.74
N LYS A 52 -5.16 1.11 1.17
CA LYS A 52 -5.60 -0.27 1.02
C LYS A 52 -4.41 -1.22 0.99
N ILE A 53 -4.58 -2.42 1.52
CA ILE A 53 -3.63 -3.53 1.41
C ILE A 53 -4.35 -4.80 0.96
N VAL A 54 -3.73 -5.55 0.06
CA VAL A 54 -4.27 -6.82 -0.49
C VAL A 54 -3.19 -7.89 -0.56
N SER A 55 -3.58 -9.14 -0.80
CA SER A 55 -2.61 -10.19 -1.06
C SER A 55 -1.96 -10.02 -2.45
N ARG A 56 -0.75 -10.53 -2.61
CA ARG A 56 -0.02 -10.49 -3.90
C ARG A 56 -0.79 -11.14 -5.05
N ASN A 57 -1.52 -12.23 -4.76
CA ASN A 57 -2.32 -12.96 -5.75
C ASN A 57 -3.58 -12.19 -6.16
N GLU A 58 -4.18 -11.44 -5.23
CA GLU A 58 -5.30 -10.55 -5.54
C GLU A 58 -4.83 -9.30 -6.29
N PHE A 59 -3.66 -8.77 -5.94
CA PHE A 59 -3.10 -7.61 -6.63
C PHE A 59 -2.96 -7.88 -8.12
N SER A 60 -2.31 -8.98 -8.52
CA SER A 60 -2.10 -9.28 -9.95
C SER A 60 -3.40 -9.49 -10.72
N ALA A 61 -4.38 -10.18 -10.12
CA ALA A 61 -5.65 -10.49 -10.77
C ALA A 61 -6.63 -9.30 -10.78
N ARG A 62 -6.54 -8.40 -9.79
CA ARG A 62 -7.55 -7.35 -9.56
C ARG A 62 -6.97 -5.94 -9.49
N THR A 63 -5.75 -5.71 -9.97
CA THR A 63 -5.09 -4.37 -9.97
C THR A 63 -6.04 -3.30 -10.50
N LYS A 64 -6.76 -3.59 -11.60
CA LYS A 64 -7.71 -2.65 -12.21
C LYS A 64 -8.85 -2.29 -11.25
N GLU A 65 -9.58 -3.28 -10.74
CA GLU A 65 -10.69 -3.06 -9.79
C GLU A 65 -10.21 -2.28 -8.55
N LEU A 66 -9.03 -2.63 -8.07
CA LEU A 66 -8.39 -2.06 -6.89
C LEU A 66 -7.99 -0.59 -7.08
N VAL A 67 -7.48 -0.24 -8.26
CA VAL A 67 -7.19 1.16 -8.63
C VAL A 67 -8.50 1.94 -8.78
N GLU A 68 -9.49 1.39 -9.48
CA GLU A 68 -10.79 2.03 -9.69
C GLU A 68 -11.53 2.33 -8.37
N GLU A 69 -11.42 1.43 -7.39
CA GLU A 69 -11.95 1.63 -6.04
C GLU A 69 -11.25 2.78 -5.31
N ILE A 70 -9.91 2.82 -5.35
CA ILE A 70 -9.15 3.90 -4.71
C ILE A 70 -9.46 5.25 -5.36
N THR A 71 -9.60 5.31 -6.68
CA THR A 71 -9.95 6.56 -7.38
C THR A 71 -11.37 7.02 -7.11
N ARG A 72 -12.31 6.12 -6.79
CA ARG A 72 -13.69 6.46 -6.40
C ARG A 72 -13.79 7.02 -4.98
N ILE A 73 -12.88 6.64 -4.08
CA ILE A 73 -12.83 7.16 -2.71
C ILE A 73 -12.24 8.60 -2.69
N ALA A 74 -11.45 8.96 -3.70
CA ALA A 74 -10.77 10.25 -3.80
C ALA A 74 -11.59 11.35 -4.52
N SER A 75 -12.82 11.06 -4.94
CA SER A 75 -13.76 11.95 -5.66
C SER A 75 -14.96 12.30 -4.79
#